data_AF-A0A800JLY5-F1
#
_entry.id   AF-A0A800JLY5-F1
#
_cell.length_a   1.000
_cell.length_b   1.000
_cell.length_c   1.000
_cell.angle_alpha   90.00
_cell.angle_beta   90.00
_cell.angle_gamma   90.00
#
_symmetry.space_group_name_H-M   'P 1'
#
loop_
_entity.id
_entity.type
_entity.pdbx_description
1 polymer ?
#
loop_
_entity_poly.entity_id
_entity_poly.type
_entity_poly.pdbx_seq_one_letter_code
_entity_poly.pdbx_strand_id
1 'polypeptide(L)'
;MNASRGTQIATFKIHYDNGSNEEFPVIAVSDIVDWANRNAAIENLGPEKIGWTGKATGWQATLSELIWENPHPDKVITKIDFLSNKGRGAPFLVGITLE
;
A
#
# COMPACT_ATOMS: atom_id res chain seq x y z
N MET A 1 1.10 10.55 -9.35
CA MET A 1 2.20 10.03 -8.52
C MET A 1 3.46 10.25 -9.33
N ASN A 2 4.49 10.86 -8.77
CA ASN A 2 5.69 11.27 -9.54
C ASN A 2 6.85 10.28 -9.43
N ALA A 3 6.60 9.09 -8.88
CA ALA A 3 7.56 8.00 -8.77
C ALA A 3 7.60 7.17 -10.05
N SER A 4 8.78 6.72 -10.48
CA SER A 4 8.90 5.79 -11.60
C SER A 4 8.43 4.40 -11.21
N ARG A 5 7.87 3.64 -12.16
CA ARG A 5 7.52 2.22 -11.98
C ARG A 5 8.70 1.44 -11.39
N GLY A 6 8.43 0.57 -10.42
CA GLY A 6 9.46 -0.23 -9.76
C GLY A 6 10.19 0.48 -8.61
N THR A 7 9.91 1.76 -8.37
CA THR A 7 10.49 2.49 -7.23
C THR A 7 9.78 2.08 -5.93
N GLN A 8 10.53 1.71 -4.90
CA GLN A 8 9.97 1.55 -3.56
C GLN A 8 9.63 2.91 -2.96
N ILE A 9 8.36 3.13 -2.63
CA ILE A 9 7.87 4.41 -2.10
C ILE A 9 7.52 4.39 -0.62
N ALA A 10 7.26 3.21 -0.07
CA ALA A 10 7.02 2.98 1.34
C ALA A 10 7.44 1.56 1.74
N THR A 11 7.45 1.31 3.05
CA THR A 11 7.68 0.01 3.66
C THR A 11 6.71 -0.18 4.80
N PHE A 12 6.00 -1.30 4.83
CA PHE A 12 5.40 -1.80 6.05
C PHE A 12 6.47 -2.52 6.86
N LYS A 13 6.69 -2.11 8.10
CA LYS A 13 7.55 -2.81 9.05
C LYS A 13 6.67 -3.44 10.14
N ILE A 14 6.58 -4.76 10.12
CA ILE A 14 5.74 -5.56 11.01
C ILE A 14 6.60 -6.02 12.17
N HIS A 15 6.24 -5.68 13.41
CA HIS A 15 6.98 -6.07 14.61
C HIS A 15 6.24 -7.17 15.36
N TYR A 16 6.96 -8.23 15.70
CA TYR A 16 6.44 -9.36 16.47
C TYR A 16 6.79 -9.23 17.96
N ASP A 17 6.04 -9.93 18.80
CA ASP A 17 6.20 -9.95 20.27
C ASP A 17 7.58 -10.40 20.75
N ASN A 18 8.24 -11.30 20.01
CA ASN A 18 9.59 -11.76 20.29
C ASN A 18 10.71 -10.76 19.91
N GLY A 19 10.34 -9.55 19.45
CA GLY A 19 11.26 -8.49 19.04
C GLY A 19 11.79 -8.61 17.61
N SER A 20 11.45 -9.68 16.88
CA SER A 20 11.75 -9.78 15.44
C SER A 20 10.83 -8.87 14.61
N ASN A 21 11.24 -8.55 13.39
CA ASN A 21 10.44 -7.77 12.46
C ASN A 21 10.59 -8.27 11.03
N GLU A 22 9.58 -7.96 10.21
CA GLU A 22 9.55 -8.19 8.78
C GLU A 22 9.30 -6.88 8.04
N GLU A 23 9.85 -6.77 6.83
CA GLU A 23 9.67 -5.62 5.96
C GLU A 23 8.97 -6.04 4.68
N PHE A 24 7.85 -5.39 4.40
CA PHE A 24 7.07 -5.55 3.18
C PHE A 24 7.14 -4.24 2.37
N PRO A 25 7.89 -4.21 1.26
CA PRO A 25 8.07 -3.00 0.46
C PRO A 25 6.83 -2.71 -0.39
N VAL A 26 6.55 -1.42 -0.59
CA VAL A 26 5.47 -0.94 -1.46
C VAL A 26 6.07 -0.33 -2.72
N ILE A 27 5.75 -0.91 -3.88
CA ILE A 27 6.36 -0.57 -5.16
C ILE A 27 5.41 0.26 -6.03
N ALA A 28 5.91 1.40 -6.50
CA ALA A 28 5.18 2.30 -7.39
C ALA A 28 4.79 1.60 -8.70
N VAL A 29 3.52 1.77 -9.07
CA VAL A 29 2.89 1.25 -10.30
C VAL A 29 2.85 -0.28 -10.37
N SER A 30 3.26 -0.99 -9.32
CA SER A 30 3.09 -2.44 -9.17
C SER A 30 2.09 -2.76 -8.06
N ASP A 31 2.15 -1.99 -6.96
CA ASP A 31 1.28 -2.18 -5.79
C ASP A 31 0.38 -0.97 -5.54
N ILE A 32 0.84 0.23 -5.93
CA ILE A 32 0.16 1.48 -5.66
C ILE A 32 0.33 2.49 -6.79
N VAL A 33 -0.71 3.28 -7.03
CA VAL A 33 -0.79 4.33 -8.05
C VAL A 33 -1.37 5.61 -7.45
N ASP A 34 -1.44 6.66 -8.26
CA ASP A 34 -2.10 7.89 -7.83
C ASP A 34 -3.61 7.69 -7.64
N TRP A 35 -4.14 8.22 -6.54
CA TRP A 35 -5.54 8.07 -6.17
C TRP A 35 -6.49 8.92 -7.04
N ALA A 36 -6.00 9.99 -7.69
CA ALA A 36 -6.82 10.98 -8.38
C ALA A 36 -7.22 10.58 -9.83
N ASN A 37 -6.81 9.39 -10.31
CA ASN A 37 -7.17 8.93 -11.65
C ASN A 37 -7.47 7.43 -11.69
N ARG A 38 -8.78 7.10 -11.65
CA ARG A 38 -9.28 5.72 -11.68
C ARG A 38 -8.86 4.93 -12.92
N ASN A 39 -8.98 5.51 -14.11
CA ASN A 39 -8.70 4.78 -15.35
C ASN A 39 -7.22 4.42 -15.43
N ALA A 40 -6.35 5.38 -15.11
CA ALA A 40 -4.92 5.12 -15.01
C ALA A 40 -4.60 4.08 -13.92
N ALA A 41 -5.34 4.08 -12.80
CA ALA A 41 -5.15 3.09 -11.76
C ALA A 41 -5.46 1.66 -12.24
N ILE A 42 -6.61 1.46 -12.89
CA ILE A 42 -7.02 0.16 -13.45
C ILE A 42 -6.06 -0.31 -14.54
N GLU A 43 -5.66 0.59 -15.45
CA GLU A 43 -4.71 0.26 -16.53
C GLU A 43 -3.34 -0.17 -16.01
N ASN A 44 -2.90 0.38 -14.88
CA ASN A 44 -1.57 0.12 -14.34
C ASN A 44 -1.50 -1.04 -13.34
N LEU A 45 -2.55 -1.23 -12.52
CA LEU A 45 -2.56 -2.23 -11.44
C LEU A 45 -3.46 -3.44 -11.71
N GLY A 46 -4.46 -3.33 -12.59
CA GLY A 46 -5.55 -4.29 -12.70
C GLY A 46 -6.70 -3.99 -11.71
N PRO A 47 -7.94 -4.43 -12.02
CA PRO A 47 -9.11 -4.19 -11.17
C PRO A 47 -9.05 -4.90 -9.80
N GLU A 48 -8.32 -6.00 -9.69
CA GLU A 48 -8.16 -6.81 -8.48
C GLU A 48 -7.34 -6.13 -7.38
N LYS A 49 -6.53 -5.13 -7.73
CA LYS A 49 -5.75 -4.32 -6.78
C LYS A 49 -6.43 -3.00 -6.42
N ILE A 50 -7.74 -2.89 -6.69
CA ILE A 50 -8.54 -1.71 -6.38
C ILE A 50 -9.48 -2.02 -5.22
N GLY A 51 -9.10 -1.63 -4.01
CA GLY A 51 -9.91 -1.86 -2.81
C GLY A 51 -11.07 -0.89 -2.65
N TRP A 52 -11.02 0.28 -3.27
CA TRP A 52 -12.11 1.25 -3.18
C TRP A 52 -12.12 2.26 -4.34
N THR A 53 -13.32 2.67 -4.75
CA THR A 53 -13.52 3.83 -5.63
C THR A 53 -14.68 4.68 -5.13
N GLY A 54 -14.56 5.99 -5.26
CA GLY A 54 -15.63 6.92 -4.89
C GLY A 54 -15.29 8.35 -5.27
N LYS A 55 -15.91 9.31 -4.59
CA LYS A 55 -15.64 10.74 -4.83
C LYS A 55 -14.94 11.36 -3.63
N ALA A 56 -13.89 12.12 -3.87
CA ALA A 56 -13.23 12.96 -2.89
C ALA A 56 -13.14 14.39 -3.45
N THR A 57 -13.61 15.38 -2.68
CA THR A 57 -13.57 16.81 -3.05
C THR A 57 -14.07 17.15 -4.46
N GLY A 58 -15.06 16.39 -4.97
CA GLY A 58 -15.64 16.58 -6.30
C GLY A 58 -14.95 15.81 -7.43
N TRP A 59 -13.84 15.12 -7.15
CA TRP A 59 -13.09 14.29 -8.10
C TRP A 59 -13.33 12.81 -7.85
N GLN A 60 -13.20 12.00 -8.90
CA GLN A 60 -13.14 10.56 -8.74
C GLN A 60 -11.84 10.20 -8.01
N ALA A 61 -11.96 9.37 -6.98
CA ALA A 61 -10.86 8.86 -6.19
C ALA A 61 -10.84 7.33 -6.23
N THR A 62 -9.65 6.77 -6.12
CA THR A 62 -9.39 5.34 -6.10
C THR A 62 -8.32 5.04 -5.05
N LEU A 63 -8.52 3.99 -4.26
CA LEU A 63 -7.51 3.48 -3.34
C LEU A 63 -7.04 2.12 -3.83
N SER A 64 -5.73 1.95 -3.88
CA SER A 64 -5.10 0.65 -4.14
C SER A 64 -5.23 -0.24 -2.91
N GLU A 65 -5.42 -1.53 -3.16
CA GLU A 65 -5.38 -2.58 -2.15
C GLU A 65 -4.09 -3.38 -2.29
N LEU A 66 -3.49 -3.70 -1.14
CA LEU A 66 -2.30 -4.53 -1.05
C LEU A 66 -2.62 -5.72 -0.15
N ILE A 67 -2.34 -6.91 -0.66
CA ILE A 67 -2.46 -8.16 0.09
C ILE A 67 -1.06 -8.57 0.53
N TRP A 68 -0.91 -8.86 1.82
CA TRP A 68 0.30 -9.43 2.40
C TRP A 68 -0.07 -10.72 3.12
N GLU A 69 0.50 -11.83 2.67
CA GLU A 69 0.40 -13.11 3.36
C GLU A 69 1.37 -13.11 4.54
N ASN A 70 0.87 -13.20 5.77
CA ASN A 70 1.72 -13.26 6.96
C ASN A 70 2.51 -14.58 6.97
N PRO A 71 3.85 -14.56 6.81
CA PRO A 71 4.65 -15.79 6.81
C PRO A 71 4.83 -16.37 8.21
N HIS A 72 4.36 -15.66 9.25
CA HIS A 72 4.42 -16.07 10.64
C HIS A 72 3.05 -15.94 11.32
N PRO A 73 2.06 -16.75 10.92
CA PRO A 73 0.70 -16.67 11.44
C PRO A 73 0.62 -16.96 12.96
N ASP A 74 1.55 -17.73 13.50
CA ASP A 74 1.58 -18.10 14.92
C ASP A 74 2.24 -17.04 15.82
N LYS A 75 2.83 -15.98 15.25
CA LYS A 75 3.48 -14.91 16.02
C LYS A 75 2.52 -13.74 16.20
N VAL A 76 2.48 -13.18 17.40
CA VAL A 76 1.66 -12.00 17.69
C VAL A 76 2.33 -10.76 17.07
N ILE A 77 1.61 -10.09 16.17
CA ILE A 77 1.99 -8.77 15.66
C ILE A 77 1.65 -7.73 16.74
N THR A 78 2.64 -6.98 17.21
CA THR A 78 2.46 -5.97 18.25
C THR A 78 2.40 -4.55 17.70
N LYS A 79 2.98 -4.32 16.52
CA LYS A 79 3.05 -3.01 15.89
C LYS A 79 3.26 -3.15 14.38
N ILE A 80 2.64 -2.26 13.60
CA ILE A 80 2.94 -2.09 12.18
C ILE A 80 3.30 -0.62 11.96
N ASP A 81 4.51 -0.35 11.49
CA ASP A 81 4.92 0.98 11.04
C ASP A 81 4.73 1.09 9.52
N PHE A 82 4.09 2.18 9.07
CA PHE A 82 4.05 2.54 7.65
C PHE A 82 5.06 3.66 7.37
N LEU A 83 6.18 3.28 6.79
CA LEU A 83 7.36 4.14 6.65
C LEU A 83 7.43 4.68 5.22
N SER A 84 7.43 6.00 5.07
CA SER A 84 7.74 6.63 3.78
C SER A 84 9.23 6.45 3.45
N ASN A 85 9.54 6.14 2.19
CA ASN A 85 10.92 6.15 1.69
C ASN A 85 11.46 7.58 1.44
N LYS A 86 10.69 8.63 1.82
CA LYS A 86 11.02 10.06 1.64
C LYS A 86 11.41 10.44 0.21
N GLY A 87 10.98 9.63 -0.78
CA GLY A 87 11.26 9.81 -2.19
C GLY A 87 10.16 10.56 -2.94
N ARG A 88 10.13 10.39 -4.26
CA ARG A 88 9.00 10.88 -5.06
C ARG A 88 7.77 10.02 -4.75
N GLY A 89 6.73 10.64 -4.20
CA GLY A 89 5.48 9.95 -3.80
C GLY A 89 5.09 10.30 -2.38
N ALA A 90 3.79 10.33 -2.11
CA ALA A 90 3.22 10.60 -0.78
C ALA A 90 2.16 9.54 -0.47
N PRO A 91 2.57 8.29 -0.23
CA PRO A 91 1.62 7.23 0.10
C PRO A 91 1.04 7.47 1.49
N PHE A 92 -0.21 7.07 1.68
CA PHE A 92 -0.92 7.11 2.95
C PHE A 92 -1.74 5.83 3.11
N LEU A 93 -1.99 5.46 4.36
CA LEU A 93 -2.73 4.26 4.73
C LEU A 93 -4.12 4.65 5.24
N VAL A 94 -5.17 4.04 4.69
CA VAL A 94 -6.56 4.32 5.09
C VAL A 94 -7.12 3.26 6.03
N GLY A 95 -6.68 2.01 5.90
CA GLY A 95 -7.11 0.91 6.76
C GLY A 95 -6.26 -0.34 6.55
N ILE A 96 -6.36 -1.25 7.52
CA ILE A 96 -5.83 -2.62 7.46
C ILE A 96 -6.98 -3.52 7.90
N THR A 97 -7.20 -4.62 7.19
CA THR A 97 -8.16 -5.65 7.55
C THR A 97 -7.49 -7.02 7.51
N LEU A 98 -8.12 -7.99 8.15
CA LEU A 98 -7.89 -9.40 7.87
C LEU A 98 -8.88 -9.83 6.79
N GLU A 99 -8.45 -10.75 5.93
CA GLU A 99 -9.34 -11.48 5.02
C GLU A 99 -9.69 -12.86 5.59
#